data_AF-A0A7S4MV10-F1
#
_entry.id   AF-A0A7S4MV10-F1
#
_cell.length_a   1.000
_cell.length_b   1.000
_cell.length_c   1.000
_cell.angle_alpha   90.00
_cell.angle_beta   90.00
_cell.angle_gamma   90.00
#
_symmetry.space_group_name_H-M   'P 1'
#
loop_
_entity.id
_entity.type
_entity.pdbx_description
1 polymer ?
#
loop_
_entity_poly.entity_id
_entity_poly.type
_entity_poly.pdbx_seq_one_letter_code
_entity_poly.pdbx_strand_id
1 'polypeptide(L)'
;MVAIDKCGPPCELDPEGCCAVCTNTPTPSMVTEGGTCERYPKKLSKKCNTSGYWNTNKFCEYSCYLAGFGYDAEKPCCPQCVECTDTETSWMEGEGMTCDSEGSDWLLNSKCSGDDYWTTNKHCQLSCYNRGR
;
A
#
# COMPACT_ATOMS: atom_id res chain seq x y z
N MET A 1 -5.84 -12.14 3.91
CA MET A 1 -4.58 -11.41 3.69
C MET A 1 -4.96 -9.96 3.44
N VAL A 2 -5.12 -9.21 4.53
CA VAL A 2 -5.41 -7.78 4.47
C VAL A 2 -4.13 -7.10 4.01
N ALA A 3 -4.26 -6.27 2.98
CA ALA A 3 -3.16 -5.52 2.40
C ALA A 3 -2.54 -4.62 3.48
N ILE A 4 -1.35 -5.00 3.95
CA ILE A 4 -0.37 -4.12 4.59
C ILE A 4 0.24 -3.14 3.56
N ASP A 5 -0.21 -3.22 2.30
CA ASP A 5 0.14 -2.30 1.23
C ASP A 5 -0.25 -0.86 1.64
N LYS A 6 0.75 -0.10 2.07
CA LYS A 6 1.33 1.00 1.29
C LYS A 6 2.03 2.00 2.20
N CYS A 7 2.96 1.57 3.05
CA CYS A 7 3.92 2.57 3.54
C CYS A 7 4.63 3.15 2.32
N GLY A 8 4.42 4.45 2.11
CA GLY A 8 5.16 5.22 1.11
C GLY A 8 6.46 5.71 1.72
N PRO A 9 7.46 6.09 0.90
CA PRO A 9 8.49 6.99 1.40
C PRO A 9 7.82 8.20 2.06
N PRO A 10 8.43 8.80 3.11
CA PRO A 10 7.90 10.02 3.70
C PRO A 10 7.66 11.01 2.56
N CYS A 11 6.46 11.57 2.55
CA CYS A 11 5.99 12.43 1.47
C CYS A 11 6.76 13.76 1.52
N GLU A 12 8.05 13.76 1.16
CA GLU A 12 8.68 14.95 0.60
C GLU A 12 8.03 15.13 -0.76
N LEU A 13 6.84 15.75 -0.72
CA LEU A 13 6.20 16.37 -1.86
C LEU A 13 7.23 17.33 -2.42
N ASP A 14 8.02 16.86 -3.38
CA ASP A 14 8.97 17.69 -4.11
C ASP A 14 8.16 18.88 -4.67
N PRO A 15 8.41 20.11 -4.20
CA PRO A 15 7.60 21.27 -4.59
C PRO A 15 7.72 21.60 -6.08
N GLU A 16 8.60 20.94 -6.84
CA GLU A 16 8.83 21.16 -8.27
C GLU A 16 8.18 20.11 -9.18
N GLY A 17 7.63 19.01 -8.64
CA GLY A 17 7.14 17.86 -9.40
C GLY A 17 5.65 17.54 -9.16
N CYS A 18 4.74 18.40 -9.64
CA CYS A 18 3.28 18.22 -9.54
C CYS A 18 2.80 16.89 -10.16
N CYS A 19 2.78 15.82 -9.37
CA CYS A 19 2.05 14.60 -9.69
C CYS A 19 0.69 14.59 -9.00
N ALA A 20 -0.33 14.13 -9.72
CA ALA A 20 -1.63 13.89 -9.13
C ALA A 20 -1.54 12.64 -8.25
N VAL A 21 -2.01 12.74 -7.00
CA VAL A 21 -2.16 11.57 -6.14
C VAL A 21 -3.22 10.66 -6.77
N CYS A 22 -2.79 9.48 -7.17
CA CYS A 22 -3.64 8.48 -7.78
C CYS A 22 -4.08 7.42 -6.78
N THR A 23 -5.29 6.92 -6.99
CA THR A 23 -5.74 5.75 -6.25
C THR A 23 -5.18 4.47 -6.88
N ASN A 24 -5.22 3.37 -6.12
CA ASN A 24 -4.93 2.06 -6.69
C ASN A 24 -6.00 1.05 -6.30
N THR A 25 -7.24 1.50 -6.38
CA THR A 25 -8.39 0.77 -5.87
C THR A 25 -8.75 -0.36 -6.86
N PRO A 26 -8.74 -1.63 -6.43
CA PRO A 26 -9.14 -2.75 -7.27
C PRO A 26 -10.65 -2.70 -7.59
N THR A 27 -11.07 -3.38 -8.67
CA THR A 27 -12.50 -3.52 -8.98
C THR A 27 -13.21 -4.37 -7.92
N PRO A 28 -14.54 -4.24 -7.76
CA PRO A 28 -15.31 -5.12 -6.86
C PRO A 28 -15.05 -6.61 -7.11
N SER A 29 -14.94 -7.02 -8.37
CA SER A 29 -14.60 -8.40 -8.74
C SER A 29 -13.20 -8.82 -8.32
N MET A 30 -12.20 -7.93 -8.41
CA MET A 30 -10.83 -8.22 -7.95
C MET A 30 -10.82 -8.36 -6.43
N VAL A 31 -11.56 -7.53 -5.70
CA VAL A 31 -11.73 -7.65 -4.24
C VAL A 31 -12.38 -8.98 -3.86
N THR A 32 -13.47 -9.39 -4.53
CA THR A 32 -14.13 -10.68 -4.28
C THR A 32 -13.21 -11.88 -4.52
N GLU A 33 -12.30 -11.76 -5.50
CA GLU A 33 -11.27 -12.78 -5.77
C GLU A 33 -10.06 -12.69 -4.81
N GLY A 34 -10.09 -11.79 -3.82
CA GLY A 34 -8.99 -11.56 -2.87
C GLY A 34 -7.74 -10.99 -3.53
N GLY A 35 -7.88 -10.27 -4.63
CA GLY A 35 -6.78 -9.78 -5.45
C GLY A 35 -6.62 -8.27 -5.45
N THR A 36 -5.38 -7.82 -5.63
CA THR A 36 -4.99 -6.41 -5.83
C THR A 36 -4.83 -6.09 -7.31
N CYS A 37 -4.53 -4.83 -7.62
CA CYS A 37 -4.30 -4.37 -8.99
C CYS A 37 -3.08 -5.04 -9.64
N GLU A 38 -2.02 -5.26 -8.88
CA GLU A 38 -0.75 -5.85 -9.30
C GLU A 38 -0.90 -7.34 -9.65
N ARG A 39 -1.87 -8.03 -9.04
CA ARG A 39 -2.11 -9.46 -9.27
C ARG A 39 -2.51 -9.77 -10.71
N TYR A 40 -3.06 -8.81 -11.46
CA TYR A 40 -3.66 -9.06 -12.77
C TYR A 40 -3.06 -8.18 -13.90
N PRO A 41 -1.77 -8.29 -14.22
CA PRO A 41 -1.11 -7.42 -15.20
C PRO A 41 -1.74 -7.51 -16.61
N LYS A 42 -2.19 -8.71 -17.01
CA LYS A 42 -2.91 -8.92 -18.28
C LYS A 42 -4.29 -8.25 -18.31
N LYS A 43 -4.92 -8.03 -17.15
CA LYS A 43 -6.21 -7.34 -17.05
C LYS A 43 -5.98 -5.84 -17.17
N LEU A 44 -4.91 -5.32 -16.56
CA LEU A 44 -4.52 -3.90 -16.69
C LEU A 44 -4.36 -3.49 -18.15
N SER A 45 -3.50 -4.17 -18.93
CA SER A 45 -3.27 -3.83 -20.34
C SER A 45 -4.51 -3.93 -21.24
N LYS A 46 -5.55 -4.66 -20.82
CA LYS A 46 -6.80 -4.82 -21.56
C LYS A 46 -7.91 -3.88 -21.12
N LYS A 47 -7.78 -3.23 -19.96
CA LYS A 47 -8.86 -2.48 -19.32
C LYS A 47 -8.50 -1.04 -19.02
N CYS A 48 -7.28 -0.81 -18.54
CA CYS A 48 -6.71 0.52 -18.38
C CYS A 48 -6.82 1.26 -19.72
N ASN A 49 -7.24 2.52 -19.69
CA ASN A 49 -7.51 3.43 -20.82
C ASN A 49 -8.44 2.94 -21.96
N THR A 50 -8.77 1.65 -22.07
CA THR A 50 -9.63 1.10 -23.13
C THR A 50 -11.08 0.87 -22.71
N SER A 51 -11.34 0.64 -21.42
CA SER A 51 -12.69 0.35 -20.93
C SER A 51 -13.33 1.61 -20.36
N GLY A 52 -14.45 2.06 -20.94
CA GLY A 52 -15.19 3.23 -20.43
C GLY A 52 -15.53 3.12 -18.94
N TYR A 53 -16.01 1.95 -18.50
CA TYR A 53 -16.28 1.69 -17.08
C TYR A 53 -15.03 1.83 -16.19
N TRP A 54 -13.86 1.35 -16.63
CA TRP A 54 -12.62 1.51 -15.85
C TRP A 54 -12.10 2.93 -15.87
N ASN A 55 -12.18 3.61 -17.01
CA ASN A 55 -11.80 5.02 -17.15
C ASN A 55 -12.65 5.93 -16.25
N THR A 56 -13.98 5.71 -16.21
CA THR A 56 -14.89 6.50 -15.36
C THR A 56 -14.64 6.29 -13.87
N ASN A 57 -14.35 5.06 -13.45
CA ASN A 57 -14.15 4.72 -12.04
C ASN A 57 -12.69 4.76 -11.59
N LYS A 58 -11.74 5.02 -12.50
CA LYS A 58 -10.30 5.09 -12.26
C LYS A 58 -9.75 3.87 -11.48
N PHE A 59 -10.23 2.67 -11.78
CA PHE A 59 -9.75 1.44 -11.11
C PHE A 59 -8.27 1.22 -11.37
N CYS A 60 -7.51 0.84 -10.34
CA CYS A 60 -6.09 0.53 -10.47
C CYS A 60 -5.26 1.63 -11.14
N GLU A 61 -5.63 2.90 -10.97
CA GLU A 61 -5.05 4.04 -11.68
C GLU A 61 -3.52 4.11 -11.56
N TYR A 62 -2.97 3.90 -10.36
CA TYR A 62 -1.52 3.84 -10.16
C TYR A 62 -0.87 2.65 -10.90
N SER A 63 -1.40 1.43 -10.76
CA SER A 63 -0.89 0.27 -11.49
C SER A 63 -1.05 0.41 -13.01
N CYS A 64 -2.11 1.05 -13.49
CA CYS A 64 -2.31 1.36 -14.91
C CYS A 64 -1.24 2.33 -15.41
N TYR A 65 -0.90 3.37 -14.65
CA TYR A 65 0.18 4.29 -14.97
C TYR A 65 1.55 3.59 -15.04
N LEU A 66 1.90 2.81 -14.01
CA LEU A 66 3.16 2.04 -13.99
C LEU A 66 3.26 1.06 -15.16
N ALA A 67 2.13 0.50 -15.61
CA ALA A 67 2.06 -0.39 -16.76
C ALA A 67 2.12 0.33 -18.12
N GLY A 68 2.17 1.67 -18.16
CA GLY A 68 2.17 2.47 -19.39
C GLY A 68 0.78 2.66 -20.02
N PHE A 69 -0.29 2.32 -19.30
CA PHE A 69 -1.68 2.45 -19.73
C PHE A 69 -2.47 3.43 -18.84
N GLY A 70 -1.81 4.45 -18.30
CA GLY A 70 -2.43 5.46 -17.46
C GLY A 70 -3.67 6.09 -18.11
N TYR A 71 -4.62 6.51 -17.28
CA TYR A 71 -5.88 7.10 -17.76
C TYR A 71 -5.73 8.54 -18.25
N ASP A 72 -4.73 9.27 -17.73
CA ASP A 72 -4.40 10.63 -18.11
C ASP A 72 -2.93 10.68 -18.55
N ALA A 73 -2.69 10.89 -19.84
CA ALA A 73 -1.33 10.86 -20.41
C ALA A 73 -0.47 12.07 -20.00
N GLU A 74 -1.10 13.19 -19.64
CA GLU A 74 -0.43 14.45 -19.32
C GLU A 74 -0.15 14.62 -17.82
N LYS A 75 -0.75 13.79 -16.96
CA LYS A 75 -0.63 13.90 -15.51
C LYS A 75 0.21 12.76 -14.95
N PRO A 76 1.43 13.04 -14.44
CA PRO A 76 2.19 12.04 -13.72
C PRO A 76 1.41 11.61 -12.48
N CYS A 77 1.39 10.30 -12.26
CA CYS A 77 0.56 9.64 -11.27
C CYS A 77 1.44 9.15 -10.12
N CYS A 78 1.22 9.70 -8.93
CA CYS A 78 1.94 9.30 -7.74
C CYS A 78 1.11 8.32 -6.91
N PRO A 79 1.75 7.35 -6.22
CA PRO A 79 1.03 6.54 -5.25
C PRO A 79 0.52 7.45 -4.13
N GLN A 80 -0.58 7.06 -3.48
CA GLN A 80 -0.97 7.71 -2.24
C GLN A 80 0.14 7.51 -1.20
N CYS A 81 0.67 8.62 -0.66
CA CYS A 81 1.52 8.57 0.52
C CYS A 81 0.67 8.12 1.70
N VAL A 82 0.91 6.91 2.20
CA VAL A 82 0.45 6.54 3.54
C VAL A 82 1.66 6.67 4.43
N GLU A 83 1.64 7.70 5.27
CA GLU A 83 2.59 7.85 6.36
C GLU A 83 2.39 6.66 7.31
N CYS A 84 3.44 5.85 7.46
CA CYS A 84 3.43 4.76 8.41
C CYS A 84 4.02 5.22 9.72
N THR A 85 3.33 4.86 10.79
CA THR A 85 3.76 5.13 12.15
C THR A 85 3.88 3.82 12.90
N ASP A 86 4.71 3.83 13.93
CA ASP A 86 4.75 2.76 14.90
C ASP A 86 3.76 3.07 16.03
N THR A 87 2.91 2.07 16.29
CA THR A 87 1.97 2.08 17.39
C THR A 87 2.14 0.75 18.13
N GLU A 88 2.66 0.82 19.35
CA GLU A 88 2.83 -0.31 20.24
C GLU A 88 1.48 -0.90 20.65
N THR A 89 1.50 -2.18 21.06
CA THR A 89 0.37 -2.79 21.77
C THR A 89 0.47 -2.46 23.26
N SER A 90 -0.66 -2.44 23.98
CA SER A 90 -0.63 -2.26 25.44
C SER A 90 0.21 -3.30 26.18
N TRP A 91 0.35 -4.50 25.61
CA TRP A 91 1.27 -5.52 26.15
C TRP A 91 2.74 -5.13 25.97
N MET A 92 3.13 -4.60 24.80
CA MET A 92 4.50 -4.11 24.59
C MET A 92 4.84 -3.00 25.57
N GLU A 93 3.93 -2.04 25.74
CA GLU A 93 4.10 -0.95 26.71
C GLU A 93 4.29 -1.49 28.14
N GLY A 94 3.50 -2.50 28.53
CA GLY A 94 3.60 -3.15 29.84
C GLY A 94 4.91 -3.89 30.08
N GLU A 95 5.52 -4.42 29.02
CA GLU A 95 6.84 -5.08 29.04
C GLU A 95 8.00 -4.11 28.79
N GLY A 96 7.73 -2.80 28.61
CA GLY A 96 8.75 -1.79 28.30
C GLY A 96 9.40 -1.97 26.92
N MET A 97 8.68 -2.60 25.97
CA MET A 97 9.12 -2.79 24.59
C MET A 97 8.56 -1.69 23.68
N THR A 98 9.34 -1.32 22.66
CA THR A 98 8.92 -0.40 21.58
C THR A 98 9.11 -1.07 20.24
N CYS A 99 8.54 -0.51 19.18
CA CYS A 99 8.73 -1.04 17.84
C CYS A 99 10.19 -0.96 17.38
N ASP A 100 10.97 0.02 17.87
CA ASP A 100 12.38 0.23 17.50
C ASP A 100 13.42 -0.33 18.52
N SER A 101 13.01 -1.04 19.56
CA SER A 101 13.98 -1.55 20.55
C SER A 101 14.75 -2.79 20.05
N GLU A 102 16.00 -2.97 20.47
CA GLU A 102 16.79 -4.19 20.14
C GLU A 102 16.10 -5.50 20.57
N GLY A 103 15.20 -5.42 21.56
CA GLY A 103 14.40 -6.55 22.03
C GLY A 103 13.18 -6.89 21.17
N SER A 104 12.81 -6.06 20.19
CA SER A 104 11.59 -6.24 19.37
C SER A 104 11.83 -7.05 18.09
N ASP A 105 13.08 -7.37 17.74
CA ASP A 105 13.38 -8.04 16.46
C ASP A 105 12.71 -9.41 16.31
N TRP A 106 12.73 -10.25 17.35
CA TRP A 106 12.05 -11.55 17.31
C TRP A 106 10.53 -11.37 17.19
N LEU A 107 9.98 -10.35 17.85
CA LEU A 107 8.56 -10.03 17.84
C LEU A 107 8.13 -9.56 16.45
N LEU A 108 8.85 -8.60 15.86
CA LEU A 108 8.56 -8.05 14.54
C LEU A 108 8.72 -9.11 13.44
N ASN A 109 9.76 -9.96 13.52
CA ASN A 109 9.93 -11.08 12.60
C ASN A 109 8.73 -12.04 12.64
N SER A 110 8.17 -12.29 13.82
CA SER A 110 6.99 -13.14 13.99
C SER A 110 5.69 -12.44 13.54
N LYS A 111 5.48 -11.20 13.98
CA LYS A 111 4.20 -10.51 13.86
C LYS A 111 3.98 -9.86 12.50
N CYS A 112 4.99 -9.20 11.93
CA CYS A 112 4.86 -8.49 10.67
C CYS A 112 4.52 -9.41 9.48
N SER A 113 4.76 -10.73 9.58
CA SER A 113 4.56 -11.69 8.48
C SER A 113 3.53 -12.78 8.77
N GLY A 114 3.19 -12.98 10.05
CA GLY A 114 2.45 -14.15 10.49
C GLY A 114 1.20 -13.84 11.29
N ASP A 115 0.88 -12.57 11.52
CA ASP A 115 -0.22 -12.17 12.41
C ASP A 115 -1.18 -11.20 11.69
N ASP A 116 -2.33 -11.74 11.28
CA ASP A 116 -3.41 -10.98 10.63
C ASP A 116 -3.96 -9.88 11.54
N TYR A 117 -4.06 -10.12 12.84
CA TYR A 117 -4.54 -9.12 13.79
C TYR A 117 -3.53 -7.96 13.88
N TRP A 118 -2.25 -8.28 14.00
CA TRP A 118 -1.17 -7.30 14.06
C TRP A 118 -1.16 -6.37 12.85
N THR A 119 -1.17 -6.97 11.66
CA THR A 119 -1.11 -6.27 10.37
C THR A 119 -2.40 -5.50 10.08
N THR A 120 -3.57 -6.04 10.45
CA THR A 120 -4.85 -5.33 10.31
C THR A 120 -4.93 -4.11 11.23
N ASN A 121 -4.42 -4.20 12.45
CA ASN A 121 -4.42 -3.09 13.41
C ASN A 121 -3.21 -2.16 13.27
N LYS A 122 -2.33 -2.39 12.28
CA LYS A 122 -1.18 -1.53 11.97
C LYS A 122 -0.24 -1.36 13.17
N HIS A 123 -0.07 -2.40 13.97
CA HIS A 123 0.92 -2.40 15.03
C HIS A 123 2.32 -2.39 14.44
N CYS A 124 3.19 -1.53 14.97
CA CYS A 124 4.56 -1.34 14.48
C CYS A 124 4.66 -1.29 12.94
N GLN A 125 3.74 -0.57 12.29
CA GLN A 125 3.60 -0.61 10.84
C GLN A 125 4.85 -0.09 10.11
N LEU A 126 5.46 0.99 10.62
CA LEU A 126 6.68 1.56 10.05
C LEU A 126 7.85 0.59 10.21
N SER A 127 8.00 0.03 11.39
CA SER A 127 9.01 -0.99 11.70
C SER A 127 8.86 -2.26 10.87
N CYS A 128 7.64 -2.70 10.57
CA CYS A 128 7.37 -3.82 9.67
C CYS A 128 7.77 -3.48 8.23
N TYR A 129 7.42 -2.28 7.75
CA TYR A 129 7.77 -1.83 6.42
C TYR A 129 9.27 -1.71 6.19
N ASN A 130 10.00 -1.12 7.16
CA ASN A 130 11.45 -1.00 7.10
C ASN A 130 12.15 -2.38 7.01
N ARG A 131 11.44 -3.46 7.40
CA ARG A 131 11.88 -4.86 7.31
C ARG A 131 11.36 -5.58 6.05
N GLY A 132 10.75 -4.85 5.11
CA GLY A 132 10.26 -5.38 3.85
C GLY A 132 9.00 -6.22 3.96
N ARG A 133 8.13 -5.90 4.92
CA ARG A 133 6.83 -6.56 5.14
C ARG A 133 5.67 -5.69 4.73
#